data_AF-A0A060BS92-F1
#
_entry.id   AF-A0A060BS92-F1
#
_cell.length_a   1.000
_cell.length_b   1.000
_cell.length_c   1.000
_cell.angle_alpha   90.00
_cell.angle_beta   90.00
_cell.angle_gamma   90.00
#
_symmetry.space_group_name_H-M   'P 1'
#
loop_
_entity.id
_entity.type
_entity.pdbx_description
1 polymer ?
#
loop_
_entity_poly.entity_id
_entity_poly.type
_entity_poly.pdbx_seq_one_letter_code
_entity_poly.pdbx_strand_id
1 'polypeptide(L)' 'MFLRTGEGVLYRSDSNDGGESFCTPYPTALPNNNSGIDVARMSDGALALVLNPVARNWGIRTPLALLISRDNGG' A
#
# COMPACT_ATOMS: atom_id res chain seq x y z
N MET A 1 -3.90 4.77 5.88
CA MET A 1 -2.96 5.36 4.89
C MET A 1 -1.89 4.33 4.54
N PHE A 2 -1.53 4.20 3.26
CA PHE A 2 -0.34 3.45 2.84
C PHE A 2 0.83 4.41 2.58
N LEU A 3 2.04 3.96 2.91
CA LEU A 3 3.27 4.73 2.80
C LEU A 3 4.31 3.96 2.01
N ARG A 4 5.08 4.71 1.21
CA ARG A 4 6.28 4.22 0.54
C ARG A 4 7.45 4.38 1.49
N THR A 5 8.32 3.38 1.59
CA THR A 5 9.49 3.41 2.46
C THR A 5 10.72 2.84 1.75
N GLY A 6 11.88 3.04 2.34
CA GLY A 6 13.14 2.43 1.89
C GLY A 6 13.32 0.96 2.31
N GLU A 7 12.32 0.36 2.96
CA GLU A 7 12.43 -0.96 3.60
C GLU A 7 12.04 -2.12 2.67
N GLY A 8 11.68 -1.84 1.42
CA GLY A 8 11.30 -2.87 0.43
C GLY A 8 9.88 -3.41 0.60
N VAL A 9 9.09 -2.87 1.53
CA VAL A 9 7.68 -3.21 1.76
C VAL A 9 6.83 -1.96 1.94
N LEU A 10 5.54 -2.05 1.65
CA LEU A 10 4.60 -1.00 2.00
C LEU A 10 4.40 -0.93 3.51
N TYR A 11 4.32 0.29 4.01
CA TYR A 11 3.93 0.55 5.38
C TYR A 11 2.48 1.02 5.42
N ARG A 12 1.82 0.77 6.55
CA ARG A 12 0.47 1.22 6.84
C ARG A 12 0.47 2.03 8.13
N SER A 13 -0.36 3.06 8.15
CA SER A 13 -0.70 3.81 9.35
C SER A 13 -2.19 4.09 9.33
N ASP A 14 -2.86 3.75 10.42
CA ASP A 14 -4.31 3.86 10.54
C ASP A 14 -4.69 5.14 11.27
N SER A 15 -5.87 5.65 10.91
CA SER A 15 -6.55 6.76 11.57
C SER A 15 -7.95 6.29 11.94
N ASN A 16 -8.41 6.70 13.13
CA ASN A 16 -9.77 6.44 13.62
C ASN A 16 -10.61 7.73 13.67
N ASP A 17 -10.06 8.86 13.22
CA ASP A 17 -10.62 10.21 13.32
C ASP A 17 -10.70 10.92 11.96
N GLY A 18 -10.78 10.16 10.87
CA GLY A 18 -10.93 10.72 9.52
C GLY A 18 -9.65 11.35 8.95
N GLY A 19 -8.49 11.05 9.54
CA GLY A 19 -7.18 11.51 9.08
C GLY A 19 -6.62 12.70 9.86
N GLU A 20 -7.18 13.06 11.02
CA GLU A 20 -6.63 14.08 11.91
C GLU A 20 -5.36 13.57 12.61
N SER A 21 -5.37 12.32 13.07
CA SER A 21 -4.23 11.66 13.67
C SER A 21 -4.00 10.25 13.11
N PHE A 22 -2.76 9.80 13.20
CA PHE A 22 -2.29 8.56 12.61
C PHE A 22 -1.45 7.79 13.64
N CYS A 23 -1.63 6.48 13.72
CA CYS A 23 -0.78 5.64 14.56
C CYS A 23 0.65 5.58 14.00
N THR A 24 1.61 5.13 14.82
CA THR A 24 2.95 4.83 14.33
C THR A 24 2.88 3.88 13.13
N PRO A 25 3.54 4.21 11.99
CA PRO A 25 3.54 3.34 10.83
C PRO A 25 4.13 1.96 11.12
N TYR A 26 3.55 0.92 10.53
CA TYR A 26 4.00 -0.47 10.68
C TYR A 26 4.09 -1.16 9.31
N PRO A 27 5.00 -2.15 9.15
CA PRO A 27 5.19 -2.83 7.87
C PRO A 27 3.98 -3.73 7.54
N THR A 28 3.71 -3.88 6.25
CA THR A 28 2.76 -4.85 5.70
C THR A 28 3.50 -6.03 5.06
N ALA A 29 2.76 -7.06 4.63
CA ALA A 29 3.31 -8.15 3.83
C ALA A 29 3.48 -7.79 2.34
N LEU A 30 3.06 -6.59 1.90
CA LEU A 30 3.08 -6.21 0.49
C LEU A 30 4.45 -5.65 0.09
N PRO A 31 5.16 -6.30 -0.84
CA PRO A 31 6.45 -5.79 -1.30
C PRO A 31 6.28 -4.49 -2.10
N ASN A 32 7.21 -3.55 -1.92
CA ASN A 32 7.28 -2.33 -2.72
C ASN A 32 8.70 -1.77 -2.73
N ASN A 33 9.19 -1.47 -3.93
CA ASN A 33 10.54 -0.96 -4.15
C ASN A 33 10.67 0.57 -3.98
N ASN A 34 9.87 1.15 -3.08
CA ASN A 34 9.69 2.60 -2.92
C ASN A 34 9.12 3.30 -4.17
N SER A 35 8.44 2.56 -5.04
CA SER A 35 7.73 3.08 -6.22
C SER A 35 6.37 3.66 -5.84
N GLY A 36 5.78 4.45 -6.75
CA GLY A 36 4.44 5.01 -6.59
C GLY A 36 3.38 3.93 -6.30
N ILE A 37 2.38 4.32 -5.52
CA ILE A 37 1.20 3.52 -5.22
C ILE A 37 -0.04 4.39 -5.33
N ASP A 38 -1.18 3.76 -5.63
CA ASP A 38 -2.49 4.39 -5.51
C ASP A 38 -3.54 3.35 -5.10
N VAL A 39 -4.60 3.79 -4.43
CA VAL A 39 -5.70 2.93 -3.99
C VAL A 39 -7.04 3.58 -4.27
N ALA A 40 -7.95 2.83 -4.91
CA ALA A 40 -9.30 3.26 -5.19
C ALA A 40 -10.31 2.25 -4.65
N ARG A 41 -11.46 2.74 -4.16
CA ARG A 41 -12.61 1.90 -3.81
C ARG A 41 -13.47 1.70 -5.06
N MET A 42 -13.74 0.45 -5.40
CA MET A 42 -14.62 0.04 -6.49
C MET A 42 -16.09 0.17 -6.11
N SER A 43 -16.99 0.13 -7.11
CA SER A 43 -18.44 0.24 -6.91
C SER A 43 -19.05 -0.90 -6.09
N ASP A 44 -18.42 -2.08 -6.10
CA ASP A 44 -18.81 -3.24 -5.27
C ASP A 44 -18.23 -3.19 -3.83
N GLY A 45 -17.53 -2.10 -3.49
CA GLY A 45 -16.91 -1.89 -2.18
C GLY A 45 -15.51 -2.50 -2.03
N ALA A 46 -15.00 -3.26 -3.01
CA ALA A 46 -13.63 -3.75 -3.00
C ALA A 46 -12.62 -2.59 -3.09
N LEU A 47 -11.40 -2.80 -2.59
CA LEU A 47 -10.28 -1.89 -2.77
C LEU A 47 -9.36 -2.42 -3.86
N ALA A 48 -8.98 -1.56 -4.80
CA ALA A 48 -8.02 -1.83 -5.84
C ALA A 48 -6.74 -1.02 -5.57
N LEU A 49 -5.63 -1.71 -5.32
CA LEU A 49 -4.31 -1.14 -5.06
C LEU A 49 -3.40 -1.37 -6.26
N VAL A 50 -2.81 -0.31 -6.80
CA VAL A 50 -1.77 -0.39 -7.84
C VAL A 50 -0.39 -0.16 -7.23
N LEU A 51 0.58 -1.03 -7.55
CA LEU A 51 1.96 -0.97 -7.03
C LEU A 51 2.95 -1.77 -7.90
N ASN A 52 4.26 -1.61 -7.66
CA ASN A 52 5.27 -2.58 -8.11
C ASN A 52 5.66 -3.55 -6.98
N PRO A 53 5.28 -4.85 -7.04
CA PRO A 53 5.49 -5.82 -5.97
C PRO A 53 6.93 -6.35 -5.94
N VAL A 54 7.90 -5.47 -5.74
CA VAL A 54 9.33 -5.78 -5.77
C VAL A 54 9.95 -5.47 -4.41
N ALA A 55 10.45 -6.50 -3.72
CA ALA A 55 10.95 -6.42 -2.34
C ALA A 55 12.37 -5.83 -2.20
N ARG A 56 12.77 -4.92 -3.10
CA ARG A 56 14.10 -4.32 -3.13
C ARG A 56 13.98 -2.82 -3.31
N ASN A 57 14.39 -2.04 -2.33
CA ASN A 57 14.40 -0.58 -2.41
C ASN A 57 15.18 -0.11 -3.65
N TRP A 58 14.61 0.83 -4.41
CA TRP A 58 15.14 1.28 -5.72
C TRP A 58 15.39 0.14 -6.73
N GLY A 59 14.70 -0.99 -6.58
CA GLY A 59 14.71 -2.10 -7.53
C GLY A 59 13.94 -1.78 -8.82
N ILE A 60 13.86 -2.75 -9.73
CA ILE A 60 13.14 -2.60 -11.00
C ILE A 60 11.67 -2.22 -10.76
N ARG A 61 11.15 -1.21 -11.49
CA ARG A 61 9.77 -0.70 -11.34
C ARG A 61 8.80 -1.42 -12.27
N THR A 62 8.92 -2.74 -12.29
CA THR A 62 8.11 -3.65 -13.10
C THR A 62 8.11 -5.02 -12.43
N PRO A 63 7.00 -5.77 -12.48
CA PRO A 63 5.73 -5.43 -13.12
C PRO A 63 4.95 -4.35 -12.36
N LEU A 64 4.04 -3.66 -13.06
CA LEU A 64 2.95 -2.91 -12.41
C LEU A 64 1.80 -3.90 -12.17
N ALA A 65 1.35 -4.00 -10.93
CA ALA A 65 0.33 -4.97 -10.53
C ALA A 65 -0.89 -4.26 -9.91
N LEU A 66 -2.05 -4.88 -10.07
CA LEU A 66 -3.30 -4.50 -9.41
C LEU A 66 -3.68 -5.59 -8.40
N LEU A 67 -3.76 -5.23 -7.12
CA LEU A 67 -4.20 -6.11 -6.04
C LEU A 67 -5.62 -5.71 -5.62
N ILE A 68 -6.49 -6.71 -5.42
CA ILE A 68 -7.87 -6.49 -5.01
C ILE A 68 -8.07 -7.04 -3.60
N SER A 69 -8.60 -6.22 -2.71
CA SER A 69 -9.02 -6.62 -1.36
C SER A 69 -10.52 -6.42 -1.20
N ARG A 70 -11.16 -7.37 -0.50
CA ARG A 70 -12.59 -7.30 -0.12
C ARG A 70 -12.80 -7.11 1.38
N ASP A 71 -11.72 -7.00 2.13
CA ASP A 71 -11.64 -6.96 3.60
C ASP A 71 -10.97 -5.67 4.12
N ASN A 72 -10.96 -4.61 3.30
CA ASN A 72 -10.41 -3.30 3.66
C ASN A 72 -8.87 -3.29 3.86
N GLY A 73 -8.16 -4.05 3.02
CA GLY A 73 -6.70 -4.11 2.96
C GLY A 73 -6.08 -4.94 4.07
N GLY A 74 -6.74 -6.04 4.45
CA GLY A 74 -6.21 -7.08 5.33
C GLY A 74 -5.15 -7.95 4.67
#